data_AF-A0A8W8I7J8-F1
#
_entry.id   AF-A0A8W8I7J8-F1
#
_cell.length_a   1.000
_cell.length_b   1.000
_cell.length_c   1.000
_cell.angle_alpha   90.00
_cell.angle_beta   90.00
_cell.angle_gamma   90.00
#
_symmetry.space_group_name_H-M   'P 1'
#
loop_
_entity.id
_entity.type
_entity.pdbx_description
1 polymer ?
#
loop_
_entity_poly.entity_id
_entity_poly.type
_entity_poly.pdbx_seq_one_letter_code
_entity_poly.pdbx_strand_id
1 'polypeptide(L)' 'DGSGKIDAKELRHAMKSLGETMTDGEVDEMIKAADQDSDGKVDYSEFVKIMMK' A
#
# COMPACT_ATOMS: atom_id res chain seq x y z
N ASP A 1 12.07 -2.08 3.04
CA ASP A 1 13.31 -2.90 3.04
C ASP A 1 14.25 -2.65 1.81
N GLY A 2 14.01 -1.61 1.01
CA GLY A 2 14.81 -1.34 -0.20
C GLY A 2 14.48 -2.27 -1.38
N SER A 3 13.44 -3.11 -1.28
CA SER A 3 12.99 -4.00 -2.35
C SER A 3 12.31 -3.28 -3.52
N GLY A 4 11.96 -2.00 -3.36
CA GLY A 4 11.14 -1.24 -4.32
C GLY A 4 9.66 -1.63 -4.30
N LYS A 5 9.27 -2.55 -3.39
CA LYS A 5 7.89 -2.93 -3.10
C LYS A 5 7.55 -2.56 -1.65
N ILE A 6 6.28 -2.29 -1.43
CA ILE A 6 5.70 -1.94 -0.14
C ILE A 6 4.79 -3.11 0.24
N ASP A 7 5.08 -3.77 1.36
CA ASP A 7 4.18 -4.77 1.91
C ASP A 7 3.05 -4.11 2.74
N ALA A 8 2.04 -4.91 3.11
CA ALA A 8 0.90 -4.40 3.87
C ALA A 8 1.28 -3.67 5.16
N LYS A 9 2.34 -4.14 5.80
CA LYS A 9 2.81 -3.63 7.08
C LYS A 9 3.54 -2.31 6.89
N GLU A 10 4.34 -2.19 5.83
CA GLU A 10 5.01 -0.96 5.42
C GLU A 10 4.01 0.10 4.97
N LEU A 11 2.98 -0.27 4.20
CA LEU A 11 1.91 0.65 3.78
C LEU A 11 1.17 1.21 4.99
N ARG A 12 0.78 0.33 5.94
CA ARG A 12 0.17 0.75 7.20
C ARG A 12 1.07 1.70 8.00
N HIS A 13 2.36 1.42 8.04
CA HIS A 13 3.32 2.26 8.76
C HIS A 13 3.48 3.63 8.11
N ALA A 14 3.50 3.68 6.77
CA ALA A 14 3.55 4.91 6.00
C ALA A 14 2.31 5.78 6.24
N MET A 15 1.11 5.19 6.15
CA MET A 15 -0.15 5.90 6.40
C MET A 15 -0.24 6.44 7.82
N LYS A 16 0.15 5.61 8.80
CA LYS A 16 0.22 6.04 10.21
C LYS A 16 1.22 7.18 10.43
N SER A 17 2.29 7.22 9.65
CA SER A 17 3.30 8.30 9.68
C SER A 17 2.80 9.59 9.02
N LEU A 18 1.91 9.49 8.03
CA LEU A 18 1.19 10.62 7.42
C LEU A 18 0.12 11.22 8.34
N GLY A 19 -0.15 10.59 9.50
CA GLY A 19 -1.18 11.03 10.44
C GLY A 19 -2.56 10.47 10.14
N GLU A 20 -2.71 9.70 9.06
CA GLU A 20 -3.93 8.97 8.76
C GLU A 20 -3.93 7.60 9.45
N THR A 21 -4.98 7.36 10.24
CA THR A 21 -5.12 6.08 10.94
C THR A 21 -6.05 5.20 10.12
N MET A 22 -5.46 4.42 9.22
CA MET A 22 -6.22 3.42 8.46
C MET A 22 -6.36 2.14 9.28
N THR A 23 -7.54 1.51 9.19
CA THR A 23 -7.79 0.19 9.77
C THR A 23 -7.11 -0.91 8.94
N ASP A 24 -6.86 -2.07 9.55
CA ASP A 24 -6.25 -3.19 8.84
C ASP A 24 -7.10 -3.64 7.63
N GLY A 25 -8.43 -3.46 7.69
CA GLY A 25 -9.33 -3.72 6.57
C GLY A 25 -9.21 -2.71 5.42
N GLU A 26 -9.03 -1.42 5.72
CA GLU A 26 -8.82 -0.38 4.69
C GLU A 26 -7.47 -0.54 4.00
N VAL A 27 -6.44 -0.92 4.75
CA VAL A 27 -5.12 -1.24 4.19
C VAL A 27 -5.21 -2.47 3.28
N ASP A 28 -5.91 -3.53 3.69
CA ASP A 28 -6.12 -4.71 2.86
C ASP A 28 -6.90 -4.38 1.57
N GLU A 29 -7.94 -3.55 1.65
CA GLU A 29 -8.69 -3.09 0.48
C GLU A 29 -7.82 -2.25 -0.46
N MET A 30 -6.99 -1.35 0.09
CA MET A 30 -6.05 -0.56 -0.71
C MET A 30 -5.03 -1.45 -1.41
N ILE A 31 -4.48 -2.45 -0.71
CA ILE A 31 -3.52 -3.38 -1.31
C ILE A 31 -4.19 -4.18 -2.40
N LYS A 32 -5.36 -4.77 -2.15
CA LYS A 32 -6.11 -5.50 -3.19
C LYS A 32 -6.44 -4.65 -4.40
N ALA A 33 -6.71 -3.35 -4.19
CA ALA A 33 -6.95 -2.43 -5.29
C ALA A 33 -5.66 -2.06 -6.05
N ALA A 34 -4.50 -2.12 -5.38
CA ALA A 34 -3.20 -1.70 -5.93
C ALA A 34 -2.47 -2.84 -6.62
N ASP A 35 -2.55 -4.02 -6.01
CA ASP A 35 -1.90 -5.27 -6.36
C ASP A 35 -2.50 -5.82 -7.67
N GLN A 36 -2.05 -5.24 -8.79
CA GLN A 36 -2.53 -5.61 -10.13
C GLN A 36 -1.88 -6.91 -10.59
N ASP A 37 -0.68 -7.21 -10.09
CA ASP A 37 0.06 -8.43 -10.40
C ASP A 37 -0.27 -9.62 -9.47
N SER A 38 -1.07 -9.38 -8.42
CA SER A 38 -1.47 -10.37 -7.41
C SER A 38 -0.30 -11.01 -6.67
N ASP A 39 0.78 -10.25 -6.45
CA ASP A 39 1.97 -10.69 -5.72
C ASP A 39 1.85 -10.46 -4.20
N GLY A 40 0.76 -9.83 -3.75
CA GLY A 40 0.48 -9.52 -2.35
C GLY A 40 1.29 -8.36 -1.80
N LYS A 41 1.97 -7.61 -2.66
CA LYS A 41 2.74 -6.40 -2.36
C LYS A 41 2.29 -5.30 -3.31
N VAL A 42 2.69 -4.08 -2.99
CA VAL A 42 2.39 -2.90 -3.80
C VAL A 42 3.70 -2.29 -4.24
N ASP A 43 3.98 -2.32 -5.53
CA ASP A 43 5.14 -1.60 -6.04
C ASP A 43 4.91 -0.08 -6.03
N TYR A 44 6.00 0.69 -6.12
CA TYR A 44 5.89 2.14 -6.12
C TYR A 44 4.99 2.67 -7.27
N SER A 45 4.99 2.03 -8.44
CA SER A 45 4.14 2.42 -9.56
C SER A 45 2.65 2.14 -9.31
N GLU A 46 2.32 1.03 -8.65
CA GLU A 46 0.97 0.66 -8.22
C GLU A 46 0.46 1.61 -7.14
N PHE A 47 1.31 1.95 -6.17
CA PHE A 47 1.00 2.94 -5.15
C PHE A 47 0.68 4.31 -5.75
N VAL A 48 1.53 4.80 -6.67
CA VAL A 48 1.31 6.08 -7.36
C VAL A 48 0.04 6.06 -8.21
N LYS A 49 -0.26 4.94 -8.88
CA LYS A 49 -1.52 4.77 -9.64
C LYS A 49 -2.76 4.89 -8.75
N ILE A 50 -2.71 4.42 -7.51
CA ILE A 50 -3.82 4.61 -6.56
C ILE A 50 -3.91 6.07 -6.11
N MET A 51 -2.80 6.67 -5.70
CA MET A 51 -2.77 8.05 -5.19
C MET A 51 -3.12 9.09 -6.26
N MET A 52 -2.87 8.81 -7.54
CA MET A 52 -3.17 9.71 -8.66
C MET A 52 -4.54 9.48 -9.31
N LYS A 53 -5.38 8.62 -8.72
CA LYS A 53 -6.74 8.34 -9.22
C LYS A 53 -7.78 9.13 -8.41
#